data_AF-A0A497YDK5-F1
#
_entry.id   AF-A0A497YDK5-F1
#
_cell.length_a   1.000
_cell.length_b   1.000
_cell.length_c   1.000
_cell.angle_alpha   90.00
_cell.angle_beta   90.00
_cell.angle_gamma   90.00
#
_symmetry.space_group_name_H-M   'P 1'
#
loop_
_entity.id
_entity.type
_entity.pdbx_description
1 polymer ?
#
loop_
_entity_poly.entity_id
_entity_poly.type
_entity_poly.pdbx_seq_one_letter_code
_entity_poly.pdbx_strand_id
1 'polypeptide(L)'
;MNIVDIIVPFTVALFIIAVGVVLLYQNFQRNLIELDLEKAELKSAQQDELLRNSIMVQEEERKRIASDLHDEIGAVISIIKMNLILMSQKQESTMLETSSAKGLQNLISLSDTAISSVRNISHQLMPPQLETFGLVKTIESVVDNINQSGEIEIYFTVKCEWPVIEWPVALGIYRVIMELINNTIKHAGAKHVNLEFDCLSNTLTVNFEDDGQGFSDTAGTQRGLGIISMEARAKAMNGQFEYCNGAAKGIKATLTIPVI
;
A
#
# COMPACT_ATOMS: atom_id res chain seq x y z
N MET A 1 44.43 73.41 11.22
CA MET A 1 43.92 72.03 11.14
C MET A 1 43.40 71.84 9.72
N ASN A 2 43.94 70.89 8.96
CA ASN A 2 43.55 70.73 7.56
C ASN A 2 42.20 70.03 7.49
N ILE A 3 41.34 70.45 6.56
CA ILE A 3 40.01 69.86 6.34
C ILE A 3 40.09 68.34 6.12
N VAL A 4 41.19 67.88 5.49
CA VAL A 4 41.46 66.47 5.23
C VAL A 4 41.55 65.65 6.53
N ASP A 5 42.15 66.20 7.59
CA ASP A 5 42.34 65.51 8.88
C ASP A 5 41.00 65.21 9.58
N ILE A 6 39.92 65.91 9.20
CA ILE A 6 38.56 65.74 9.74
C ILE A 6 37.72 64.81 8.85
N ILE A 7 37.88 64.88 7.52
CA ILE A 7 37.05 64.11 6.58
C ILE A 7 37.42 62.62 6.59
N VAL A 8 38.71 62.29 6.61
CA VAL A 8 39.18 60.89 6.58
C VAL A 8 38.64 60.02 7.73
N PRO A 9 38.70 60.42 9.02
CA PRO A 9 38.14 59.60 10.09
C PRO A 9 36.62 59.46 10.00
N PHE A 10 35.92 60.49 9.50
CA PHE A 10 34.47 60.45 9.33
C PHE A 10 34.06 59.43 8.25
N THR A 11 34.75 59.38 7.11
CA THR A 11 34.45 58.42 6.04
C THR A 11 34.76 56.98 6.48
N VAL A 12 35.85 56.77 7.23
CA VAL A 12 36.18 55.46 7.80
C VAL A 12 35.10 55.00 8.78
N ALA A 13 34.64 55.89 9.68
CA ALA A 13 33.56 55.57 10.62
C ALA A 13 32.26 55.17 9.88
N LEU A 14 31.89 55.91 8.83
CA LEU A 14 30.71 55.63 8.03
C LEU A 14 30.83 54.29 7.29
N PHE A 15 32.02 53.98 6.74
CA PHE A 15 32.28 52.68 6.12
C PHE A 15 32.15 51.53 7.12
N ILE A 16 32.72 51.65 8.32
CA ILE A 16 32.60 50.63 9.37
C ILE A 16 31.13 50.41 9.77
N ILE A 17 30.36 51.49 9.92
CA ILE A 17 28.92 51.40 10.22
C ILE A 17 28.18 50.71 9.08
N ALA A 18 28.44 51.09 7.82
CA ALA A 18 27.80 50.48 6.66
C ALA A 18 28.10 48.98 6.57
N VAL A 19 29.36 48.58 6.77
CA VAL A 19 29.76 47.16 6.83
C VAL A 19 29.06 46.45 7.99
N GLY A 20 29.02 47.07 9.17
CA GLY A 20 28.31 46.52 10.33
C GLY A 20 26.82 46.28 10.07
N VAL A 21 26.13 47.24 9.44
CA VAL A 21 24.72 47.11 9.05
C VAL A 21 24.53 45.98 8.05
N VAL A 22 25.40 45.87 7.04
CA VAL A 22 25.33 44.77 6.05
C VAL A 22 25.53 43.41 6.73
N LEU A 23 26.51 43.28 7.63
CA LEU A 23 26.75 42.03 8.35
C LEU A 23 25.58 41.66 9.27
N LEU A 24 25.02 42.62 10.00
CA LEU A 24 23.82 42.41 10.82
C LEU A 24 22.62 41.98 9.97
N TYR A 25 22.43 42.62 8.81
CA TYR A 25 21.38 42.26 7.87
C TYR A 25 21.56 40.83 7.33
N GLN A 26 22.78 40.46 6.93
CA GLN A 26 23.09 39.10 6.48
C GLN A 26 22.85 38.06 7.58
N ASN A 27 23.27 38.34 8.81
CA ASN A 27 23.05 37.45 9.94
C ASN A 27 21.55 37.29 10.25
N PHE A 28 20.80 38.38 10.21
CA PHE A 28 19.34 38.34 10.38
C PHE A 28 18.65 37.50 9.29
N GLN A 29 19.03 37.68 8.03
CA GLN A 29 18.51 36.88 6.91
C GLN A 29 18.83 35.39 7.06
N ARG A 30 20.05 35.05 7.48
CA ARG A 30 20.43 33.64 7.75
C ARG A 30 19.54 33.02 8.82
N ASN A 31 19.32 33.71 9.94
CA ASN A 31 18.47 33.22 11.02
C ASN A 31 17.01 33.04 10.59
N LEU A 32 16.50 33.90 9.70
CA LEU A 32 15.14 33.75 9.16
C LEU A 32 15.02 32.50 8.27
N ILE A 33 15.99 32.28 7.38
CA ILE A 33 16.01 31.09 6.51
C ILE A 33 16.13 29.82 7.35
N GLU A 34 17.00 29.81 8.36
CA GLU A 34 17.16 28.67 9.27
C GLU A 34 15.87 28.36 10.03
N LEU A 35 15.18 29.39 10.53
CA LEU A 35 13.87 29.22 11.17
C LEU A 35 12.80 28.70 10.21
N ASP A 36 12.78 29.15 8.97
CA ASP A 36 11.83 28.67 7.96
C ASP A 36 12.12 27.22 7.55
N LEU A 37 13.39 26.83 7.47
CA LEU A 37 13.81 25.44 7.25
C LEU A 37 13.40 24.54 8.42
N GLU A 38 13.66 24.94 9.66
CA GLU A 38 13.26 24.18 10.86
C GLU A 38 11.74 23.99 10.90
N LYS A 39 10.96 25.05 10.63
CA LYS A 39 9.50 24.94 10.53
C LYS A 39 9.04 24.02 9.41
N ALA A 40 9.72 24.04 8.26
CA ALA A 40 9.39 23.16 7.14
C ALA A 40 9.67 21.69 7.49
N GLU A 41 10.79 21.40 8.15
CA GLU A 41 11.15 20.06 8.63
C GLU A 41 10.13 19.55 9.67
N LEU A 42 9.79 20.38 10.66
CA LEU A 42 8.84 20.03 11.71
C LEU A 42 7.44 19.78 11.14
N LYS A 43 7.01 20.61 10.18
CA LYS A 43 5.75 20.40 9.46
C LYS A 43 5.77 19.13 8.61
N SER A 44 6.88 18.82 7.94
CA SER A 44 7.03 17.58 7.18
C SER A 44 6.96 16.36 8.10
N ALA A 45 7.64 16.38 9.24
CA ALA A 45 7.61 15.30 10.21
C ALA A 45 6.19 15.07 10.77
N GLN A 46 5.46 16.15 11.09
CA GLN A 46 4.06 16.06 11.51
C GLN A 46 3.15 15.47 10.42
N GLN A 47 3.35 15.85 9.16
CA GLN A 47 2.59 15.27 8.05
C GLN A 47 2.87 13.78 7.89
N ASP A 48 4.11 13.35 8.08
CA ASP A 48 4.51 11.95 8.00
C ASP A 48 3.93 11.12 9.15
N GLU A 49 3.88 11.68 10.35
CA GLU A 49 3.24 11.06 11.51
C GLU A 49 1.73 10.91 11.30
N LEU A 50 1.05 11.96 10.84
CA LEU A 50 -0.39 11.90 10.53
C LEU A 50 -0.69 10.86 9.45
N LEU A 51 0.16 10.75 8.43
CA LEU A 51 0.03 9.75 7.37
C LEU A 51 0.18 8.33 7.92
N ARG A 52 1.21 8.08 8.74
CA ARG A 52 1.42 6.79 9.42
C ARG A 52 0.23 6.41 10.30
N ASN A 53 -0.24 7.33 11.12
CA ASN A 53 -1.39 7.11 11.99
C ASN A 53 -2.66 6.83 11.18
N SER A 54 -2.90 7.57 10.10
CA SER A 54 -4.04 7.32 9.23
C SER A 54 -4.00 5.93 8.57
N ILE A 55 -2.81 5.45 8.17
CA ILE A 55 -2.63 4.11 7.62
C ILE A 55 -2.90 3.05 8.69
N MET A 56 -2.36 3.22 9.90
CA MET A 56 -2.58 2.28 11.00
C MET A 56 -4.07 2.17 11.37
N VAL A 57 -4.75 3.31 11.51
CA VAL A 57 -6.20 3.34 11.79
C VAL A 57 -6.97 2.65 10.66
N GLN A 58 -6.58 2.84 9.40
CA GLN A 58 -7.22 2.16 8.28
C GLN A 58 -7.02 0.64 8.33
N GLU A 59 -5.84 0.15 8.68
CA GLU A 59 -5.59 -1.29 8.79
C GLU A 59 -6.30 -1.92 10.00
N GLU A 60 -6.39 -1.21 11.13
CA GLU A 60 -7.18 -1.64 12.29
C GLU A 60 -8.68 -1.69 11.99
N GLU A 61 -9.19 -0.70 11.26
CA GLU A 61 -10.57 -0.68 10.77
C GLU A 61 -10.85 -1.87 9.84
N ARG A 62 -9.96 -2.13 8.89
CA ARG A 62 -10.06 -3.31 8.00
C ARG A 62 -10.03 -4.61 8.80
N LYS A 63 -9.20 -4.68 9.84
CA LYS A 63 -9.13 -5.82 10.75
C LYS A 63 -10.46 -6.06 11.44
N ARG A 64 -11.06 -5.00 11.99
CA ARG A 64 -12.38 -5.08 12.63
C ARG A 64 -13.46 -5.55 11.66
N ILE A 65 -13.57 -4.90 10.49
CA ILE A 65 -14.59 -5.25 9.48
C ILE A 65 -14.43 -6.70 9.00
N ALA A 66 -13.20 -7.17 8.79
CA ALA A 66 -12.94 -8.55 8.38
C ALA A 66 -13.43 -9.57 9.43
N SER A 67 -13.24 -9.26 10.72
CA SER A 67 -13.73 -10.08 11.83
C SER A 67 -15.26 -10.07 11.91
N ASP A 68 -15.88 -8.89 11.88
CA ASP A 68 -17.35 -8.74 11.94
C ASP A 68 -18.02 -9.51 10.78
N LEU A 69 -17.45 -9.41 9.57
CA LEU A 69 -17.97 -10.11 8.40
C LEU A 69 -17.85 -11.64 8.54
N HIS A 70 -16.73 -12.15 9.04
CA HIS A 70 -16.52 -13.58 9.20
C HIS A 70 -17.37 -14.16 10.34
N ASP A 71 -17.35 -13.51 11.50
CA ASP A 71 -17.92 -14.05 12.74
C ASP A 71 -19.43 -13.79 12.84
N GLU A 72 -19.92 -12.64 12.39
CA GLU A 72 -21.35 -12.31 12.48
C GLU A 72 -22.08 -12.78 11.22
N ILE A 73 -21.68 -12.29 10.05
CA ILE A 73 -22.40 -12.59 8.79
C ILE A 73 -22.13 -14.03 8.33
N GLY A 74 -20.88 -14.50 8.41
CA GLY A 74 -20.52 -15.87 8.05
C GLY A 74 -21.23 -16.92 8.93
N ALA A 75 -21.35 -16.66 10.23
CA ALA A 75 -22.07 -17.55 11.14
C ALA A 75 -23.57 -17.58 10.85
N VAL A 76 -24.20 -16.42 10.61
CA VAL A 76 -25.63 -16.33 10.29
C VAL A 76 -25.96 -17.13 9.01
N ILE A 77 -25.16 -16.98 7.94
CA ILE A 77 -25.38 -17.74 6.70
C ILE A 77 -25.16 -19.24 6.93
N SER A 78 -24.18 -19.61 7.75
CA SER A 78 -23.94 -21.01 8.11
C SER A 78 -25.13 -21.64 8.86
N ILE A 79 -25.76 -20.88 9.77
CA ILE A 79 -26.97 -21.30 10.48
C ILE A 79 -28.16 -21.43 9.50
N ILE A 80 -28.32 -20.47 8.57
CA ILE A 80 -29.36 -20.56 7.52
C ILE A 80 -29.15 -21.82 6.70
N LYS A 81 -27.93 -22.09 6.23
CA LYS A 81 -27.57 -23.29 5.49
C LYS A 81 -27.91 -24.56 6.28
N MET A 82 -27.56 -24.61 7.56
CA MET A 82 -27.86 -25.76 8.42
C MET A 82 -29.37 -26.01 8.50
N ASN A 83 -30.18 -24.97 8.70
CA ASN A 83 -31.63 -25.10 8.73
C ASN A 83 -32.20 -25.58 7.38
N LEU A 84 -31.68 -25.06 6.26
CA LEU A 84 -32.07 -25.50 4.92
C LEU A 84 -31.73 -26.98 4.69
N ILE A 85 -30.55 -27.45 5.11
CA ILE A 85 -30.16 -28.86 5.02
C ILE A 85 -31.13 -29.74 5.85
N LEU A 86 -31.48 -29.31 7.07
CA LEU A 86 -32.42 -30.04 7.93
C LEU A 86 -33.83 -30.11 7.31
N MET A 87 -34.29 -29.04 6.66
CA MET A 87 -35.54 -29.03 5.91
C MET A 87 -35.48 -29.99 4.71
N SER A 88 -34.33 -30.08 4.04
CA SER A 88 -34.12 -30.94 2.86
C SER A 88 -34.25 -32.40 3.24
N GLN A 89 -33.57 -32.80 4.32
CA GLN A 89 -33.59 -34.16 4.84
C GLN A 89 -35.00 -34.56 5.29
N LYS A 90 -35.73 -33.64 5.95
CA LYS A 90 -37.14 -33.88 6.33
C LYS A 90 -38.03 -34.07 5.12
N GLN A 91 -37.86 -33.28 4.06
CA GLN A 91 -38.69 -33.36 2.85
C GLN A 91 -38.45 -34.66 2.06
N GLU A 92 -37.19 -35.11 1.99
CA GLU A 92 -36.81 -36.39 1.39
C GLU A 92 -37.47 -37.57 2.12
N SER A 93 -37.70 -37.41 3.44
CA SER A 93 -38.40 -38.40 4.28
C SER A 93 -39.92 -38.48 4.04
N THR A 94 -40.55 -37.43 3.49
CA THR A 94 -42.02 -37.33 3.34
C THR A 94 -42.55 -37.52 1.91
N MET A 95 -41.70 -37.81 0.92
CA MET A 95 -42.06 -37.92 -0.51
C MET A 95 -42.89 -36.71 -1.05
N LEU A 96 -42.56 -35.50 -0.62
CA LEU A 96 -43.20 -34.26 -1.11
C LEU A 96 -42.68 -33.84 -2.50
N GLU A 97 -43.48 -33.07 -3.25
CA GLU A 97 -43.27 -32.68 -4.66
C GLU A 97 -41.83 -32.25 -5.03
N THR A 98 -41.35 -32.74 -6.17
CA THR A 98 -40.00 -32.55 -6.75
C THR A 98 -39.60 -31.08 -6.96
N SER A 99 -40.57 -30.18 -7.11
CA SER A 99 -40.34 -28.73 -7.32
C SER A 99 -39.79 -28.06 -6.05
N SER A 100 -40.30 -28.44 -4.88
CA SER A 100 -39.89 -27.87 -3.59
C SER A 100 -38.47 -28.31 -3.19
N ALA A 101 -38.09 -29.56 -3.51
CA ALA A 101 -36.74 -30.07 -3.28
C ALA A 101 -35.67 -29.32 -4.11
N LYS A 102 -35.98 -29.00 -5.37
CA LYS A 102 -35.08 -28.18 -6.23
C LYS A 102 -34.91 -26.76 -5.69
N GLY A 103 -35.99 -26.13 -5.22
CA GLY A 103 -35.92 -24.79 -4.61
C GLY A 103 -35.00 -24.76 -3.38
N LEU A 104 -35.06 -25.78 -2.54
CA LEU A 104 -34.25 -25.88 -1.34
C LEU A 104 -32.77 -26.15 -1.66
N GLN A 105 -32.47 -27.03 -2.61
CA GLN A 105 -31.10 -27.27 -3.08
C GLN A 105 -30.47 -26.00 -3.66
N ASN A 106 -31.26 -25.19 -4.38
CA ASN A 106 -30.81 -23.88 -4.87
C ASN A 106 -30.47 -22.91 -3.72
N LEU A 107 -31.29 -22.87 -2.66
CA LEU A 107 -31.00 -22.02 -1.48
C LEU A 107 -29.74 -22.46 -0.74
N ILE A 108 -29.48 -23.77 -0.65
CA ILE A 108 -28.22 -24.30 -0.09
C ILE A 108 -27.03 -23.83 -0.94
N SER A 109 -27.11 -23.98 -2.26
CA SER A 109 -26.06 -23.51 -3.18
C SER A 109 -25.83 -22.00 -3.10
N LEU A 110 -26.89 -21.20 -3.00
CA LEU A 110 -26.77 -19.75 -2.79
C LEU A 110 -26.11 -19.41 -1.46
N SER A 111 -26.39 -20.17 -0.40
CA SER A 111 -25.74 -20.01 0.90
C SER A 111 -24.23 -20.32 0.80
N ASP A 112 -23.83 -21.35 0.04
CA ASP A 112 -22.42 -21.65 -0.21
C ASP A 112 -21.70 -20.53 -0.97
N THR A 113 -22.34 -19.98 -1.99
CA THR A 113 -21.82 -18.82 -2.73
C THR A 113 -21.67 -17.61 -1.81
N ALA A 114 -22.65 -17.36 -0.92
CA ALA A 114 -22.61 -16.25 0.02
C ALA A 114 -21.50 -16.43 1.08
N ILE A 115 -21.35 -17.62 1.66
CA ILE A 115 -20.25 -17.96 2.59
C ILE A 115 -18.89 -17.75 1.91
N SER A 116 -18.75 -18.25 0.68
CA SER A 116 -17.51 -18.10 -0.09
C SER A 116 -17.21 -16.63 -0.39
N SER A 117 -18.22 -15.85 -0.72
CA SER A 117 -18.09 -14.40 -0.98
C SER A 117 -17.66 -13.65 0.28
N VAL A 118 -18.32 -13.92 1.42
CA VAL A 118 -17.96 -13.36 2.74
C VAL A 118 -16.51 -13.67 3.10
N ARG A 119 -16.10 -14.93 2.94
CA ARG A 119 -14.73 -15.35 3.20
C ARG A 119 -13.73 -14.62 2.30
N ASN A 120 -14.03 -14.51 1.01
CA ASN A 120 -13.15 -13.83 0.06
C ASN A 120 -13.00 -12.34 0.39
N ILE A 121 -14.10 -11.65 0.73
CA ILE A 121 -14.05 -10.23 1.14
C ILE A 121 -13.26 -10.08 2.45
N SER A 122 -13.51 -10.93 3.44
CA SER A 122 -12.78 -10.91 4.71
C SER A 122 -11.27 -11.12 4.47
N HIS A 123 -10.87 -12.08 3.64
CA HIS A 123 -9.48 -12.33 3.27
C HIS A 123 -8.84 -11.14 2.51
N GLN A 124 -9.58 -10.44 1.64
CA GLN A 124 -9.10 -9.23 0.97
C GLN A 124 -8.91 -8.06 1.96
N LEU A 125 -9.80 -7.94 2.94
CA LEU A 125 -9.71 -6.94 4.00
C LEU A 125 -8.58 -7.25 4.96
N MET A 126 -8.39 -8.50 5.36
CA MET A 126 -7.28 -8.95 6.18
C MET A 126 -6.88 -10.36 5.76
N PRO A 127 -5.68 -10.57 5.19
CA PRO A 127 -5.22 -11.91 4.83
C PRO A 127 -4.83 -12.69 6.09
N PRO A 128 -5.62 -13.67 6.58
CA PRO A 128 -5.30 -14.39 7.82
C PRO A 128 -4.03 -15.24 7.66
N GLN A 129 -3.71 -15.63 6.42
CA GLN A 129 -2.49 -16.35 6.09
C GLN A 129 -1.23 -15.52 6.36
N LEU A 130 -1.32 -14.20 6.33
CA LEU A 130 -0.17 -13.33 6.56
C LEU A 130 0.32 -13.41 8.00
N GLU A 131 -0.60 -13.44 8.96
CA GLU A 131 -0.28 -13.56 10.38
C GLU A 131 0.20 -14.97 10.75
N THR A 132 -0.32 -16.01 10.08
CA THR A 132 -0.05 -17.41 10.41
C THR A 132 1.16 -18.00 9.65
N PHE A 133 1.31 -17.67 8.38
CA PHE A 133 2.29 -18.28 7.45
C PHE A 133 3.32 -17.30 6.89
N GLY A 134 3.16 -16.00 7.15
CA GLY A 134 4.06 -14.95 6.69
C GLY A 134 3.80 -14.51 5.24
N LEU A 135 4.57 -13.50 4.80
CA LEU A 135 4.35 -12.81 3.53
C LEU A 135 4.55 -13.71 2.31
N VAL A 136 5.67 -14.43 2.23
CA VAL A 136 6.01 -15.25 1.04
C VAL A 136 4.91 -16.27 0.75
N LYS A 137 4.51 -17.05 1.76
CA LYS A 137 3.46 -18.06 1.60
C LYS A 137 2.09 -17.46 1.25
N THR A 138 1.81 -16.28 1.77
CA THR A 138 0.57 -15.55 1.44
C THR A 138 0.58 -15.11 -0.02
N ILE A 139 1.71 -14.57 -0.52
CA ILE A 139 1.86 -14.16 -1.93
C ILE A 139 1.82 -15.36 -2.87
N GLU A 140 2.49 -16.47 -2.54
CA GLU A 140 2.39 -17.73 -3.31
C GLU A 140 0.93 -18.15 -3.49
N SER A 141 0.16 -18.21 -2.40
CA SER A 141 -1.25 -18.60 -2.47
C SER A 141 -2.11 -17.64 -3.30
N VAL A 142 -1.85 -16.33 -3.23
CA VAL A 142 -2.55 -15.34 -4.05
C VAL A 142 -2.21 -15.51 -5.53
N VAL A 143 -0.92 -15.66 -5.85
CA VAL A 143 -0.43 -15.88 -7.21
C VAL A 143 -1.03 -17.15 -7.80
N ASP A 144 -1.07 -18.26 -7.05
CA ASP A 144 -1.68 -19.51 -7.50
C ASP A 144 -3.17 -19.34 -7.82
N ASN A 145 -3.91 -18.60 -6.99
CA ASN A 145 -5.33 -18.33 -7.22
C ASN A 145 -5.57 -17.46 -8.46
N ILE A 146 -4.72 -16.46 -8.71
CA ILE A 146 -4.81 -15.61 -9.90
C ILE A 146 -4.43 -16.40 -11.16
N ASN A 147 -3.36 -17.18 -11.11
CA ASN A 147 -2.95 -18.00 -12.24
C ASN A 147 -4.04 -19.04 -12.60
N GLN A 148 -4.75 -19.57 -11.61
CA GLN A 148 -5.89 -20.47 -11.84
C GLN A 148 -7.12 -19.77 -12.46
N SER A 149 -7.32 -18.47 -12.23
CA SER A 149 -8.42 -17.74 -12.87
C SER A 149 -8.17 -17.52 -14.37
N GLY A 150 -6.90 -17.52 -14.78
CA GLY A 150 -6.47 -17.31 -16.17
C GLY A 150 -6.58 -15.86 -16.66
N GLU A 151 -6.82 -14.89 -15.75
CA GLU A 151 -6.85 -13.47 -16.10
C GLU A 151 -5.47 -12.94 -16.51
N ILE A 152 -4.43 -13.31 -15.75
CA ILE A 152 -3.01 -13.00 -16.00
C ILE A 152 -2.15 -14.17 -15.49
N GLU A 153 -0.91 -14.26 -15.98
CA GLU A 153 0.09 -15.20 -15.48
C GLU A 153 1.16 -14.44 -14.69
N ILE A 154 1.29 -14.76 -13.40
CA ILE A 154 2.27 -14.16 -12.49
C ILE A 154 3.38 -15.17 -12.20
N TYR A 155 4.61 -14.78 -12.49
CA TYR A 155 5.84 -15.49 -12.13
C TYR A 155 6.37 -14.90 -10.83
N PHE A 156 6.30 -15.66 -9.73
CA PHE A 156 6.79 -15.22 -8.43
C PHE A 156 8.10 -15.93 -8.08
N THR A 157 9.15 -15.15 -7.80
CA THR A 157 10.47 -15.67 -7.42
C THR A 157 10.99 -14.98 -6.16
N VAL A 158 11.56 -15.75 -5.24
CA VAL A 158 12.32 -15.24 -4.09
C VAL A 158 13.79 -15.58 -4.29
N LYS A 159 14.65 -14.57 -4.45
CA LYS A 159 16.08 -14.72 -4.72
C LYS A 159 16.98 -14.52 -3.50
N CYS A 160 16.41 -14.49 -2.30
CA CYS A 160 17.15 -14.34 -1.05
C CYS A 160 16.72 -15.34 0.03
N GLU A 161 17.58 -15.49 1.03
CA GLU A 161 17.15 -16.00 2.33
C GLU A 161 16.18 -14.98 2.95
N TRP A 162 15.00 -15.45 3.35
CA TRP A 162 13.92 -14.57 3.75
C TRP A 162 14.19 -13.94 5.13
N PRO A 163 14.21 -12.59 5.25
CA PRO A 163 14.49 -11.94 6.52
C PRO A 163 13.31 -12.04 7.48
N VAL A 164 13.56 -11.78 8.77
CA VAL A 164 12.48 -11.59 9.75
C VAL A 164 11.85 -10.22 9.48
N ILE A 165 10.55 -10.21 9.21
CA ILE A 165 9.80 -8.98 8.91
C ILE A 165 8.68 -8.86 9.91
N GLU A 166 8.59 -7.71 10.57
CA GLU A 166 7.47 -7.41 11.46
C GLU A 166 6.15 -7.36 10.70
N TRP A 167 5.07 -7.80 11.35
CA TRP A 167 3.76 -7.91 10.73
C TRP A 167 3.26 -6.60 10.04
N PRO A 168 3.42 -5.39 10.62
CA PRO A 168 3.00 -4.16 9.95
C PRO A 168 3.73 -3.91 8.62
N VAL A 169 5.02 -4.25 8.54
CA VAL A 169 5.82 -4.12 7.31
C VAL A 169 5.40 -5.19 6.30
N ALA A 170 5.21 -6.43 6.73
CA ALA A 170 4.73 -7.51 5.87
C ALA A 170 3.35 -7.17 5.25
N LEU A 171 2.44 -6.60 6.04
CA LEU A 171 1.12 -6.15 5.58
C LEU A 171 1.24 -4.97 4.61
N GLY A 172 2.10 -4.00 4.88
CA GLY A 172 2.34 -2.88 3.97
C GLY A 172 2.87 -3.32 2.61
N ILE A 173 3.85 -4.24 2.58
CA ILE A 173 4.37 -4.83 1.33
C ILE A 173 3.25 -5.58 0.59
N TYR A 174 2.49 -6.41 1.29
CA TYR A 174 1.34 -7.12 0.71
C TYR A 174 0.34 -6.15 0.06
N ARG A 175 -0.01 -5.05 0.73
CA ARG A 175 -0.92 -4.03 0.19
C ARG A 175 -0.40 -3.39 -1.09
N VAL A 176 0.90 -3.07 -1.14
CA VAL A 176 1.53 -2.50 -2.34
C VAL A 176 1.47 -3.50 -3.50
N ILE A 177 1.82 -4.77 -3.26
CA ILE A 177 1.77 -5.82 -4.28
C ILE A 177 0.34 -6.03 -4.79
N MET A 178 -0.64 -6.09 -3.89
CA MET A 178 -2.05 -6.25 -4.28
C MET A 178 -2.57 -5.07 -5.09
N GLU A 179 -2.16 -3.85 -4.77
CA GLU A 179 -2.52 -2.67 -5.55
C GLU A 179 -1.90 -2.72 -6.96
N LEU A 180 -0.63 -3.14 -7.07
CA LEU A 180 0.05 -3.34 -8.36
C LEU A 180 -0.67 -4.39 -9.22
N ILE A 181 -0.92 -5.57 -8.66
CA ILE A 181 -1.65 -6.66 -9.34
C ILE A 181 -3.03 -6.19 -9.82
N ASN A 182 -3.77 -5.49 -8.95
CA ASN A 182 -5.11 -5.00 -9.28
C ASN A 182 -5.07 -3.95 -10.39
N ASN A 183 -4.09 -3.04 -10.36
CA ASN A 183 -3.86 -2.08 -11.43
C ASN A 183 -3.53 -2.76 -12.75
N THR A 184 -2.70 -3.81 -12.73
CA THR A 184 -2.37 -4.58 -13.93
C THR A 184 -3.61 -5.25 -14.52
N ILE A 185 -4.39 -5.97 -13.71
CA ILE A 185 -5.62 -6.65 -14.14
C ILE A 185 -6.64 -5.67 -14.72
N LYS A 186 -6.85 -4.52 -14.06
CA LYS A 186 -7.89 -3.56 -14.46
C LYS A 186 -7.50 -2.63 -15.60
N HIS A 187 -6.22 -2.28 -15.72
CA HIS A 187 -5.79 -1.13 -16.52
C HIS A 187 -4.67 -1.42 -17.50
N ALA A 188 -3.82 -2.43 -17.26
CA ALA A 188 -2.62 -2.62 -18.08
C ALA A 188 -2.88 -3.43 -19.35
N GLY A 189 -3.90 -4.30 -19.36
CA GLY A 189 -4.10 -5.27 -20.44
C GLY A 189 -2.92 -6.23 -20.61
N ALA A 190 -2.15 -6.42 -19.53
CA ALA A 190 -0.99 -7.29 -19.47
C ALA A 190 -1.42 -8.76 -19.50
N LYS A 191 -0.50 -9.63 -19.93
CA LYS A 191 -0.65 -11.08 -19.87
C LYS A 191 0.29 -11.70 -18.85
N HIS A 192 1.45 -11.11 -18.65
CA HIS A 192 2.49 -11.65 -17.79
C HIS A 192 2.95 -10.60 -16.78
N VAL A 193 3.18 -11.05 -15.56
CA VAL A 193 3.76 -10.27 -14.48
C VAL A 193 4.95 -11.04 -13.92
N ASN A 194 6.08 -10.36 -13.74
CA ASN A 194 7.21 -10.87 -13.00
C ASN A 194 7.25 -10.16 -11.63
N LEU A 195 7.10 -10.95 -10.56
CA LEU A 195 7.21 -10.49 -9.17
C LEU A 195 8.43 -11.15 -8.54
N GLU A 196 9.39 -10.34 -8.11
CA GLU A 196 10.67 -10.81 -7.60
C GLU A 196 11.00 -10.16 -6.27
N PHE A 197 11.35 -10.98 -5.28
CA PHE A 197 11.90 -10.53 -4.01
C PHE A 197 13.40 -10.78 -3.98
N ASP A 198 14.18 -9.75 -3.65
CA ASP A 198 15.63 -9.81 -3.48
C ASP A 198 16.01 -9.16 -2.15
N CYS A 199 17.09 -9.62 -1.52
CA CYS A 199 17.57 -9.11 -0.26
C CYS A 199 19.08 -8.87 -0.33
N LEU A 200 19.49 -7.61 -0.24
CA LEU A 200 20.89 -7.22 -0.25
C LEU A 200 21.17 -6.24 0.88
N SER A 201 22.22 -6.49 1.67
CA SER A 201 22.71 -5.54 2.69
C SER A 201 21.60 -5.00 3.60
N ASN A 202 20.82 -5.88 4.25
CA ASN A 202 19.73 -5.49 5.16
C ASN A 202 18.61 -4.68 4.50
N THR A 203 18.41 -4.89 3.20
CA THR A 203 17.37 -4.23 2.43
C THR A 203 16.62 -5.28 1.62
N LEU A 204 15.29 -5.33 1.79
CA LEU A 204 14.39 -6.11 0.97
C LEU A 204 13.94 -5.24 -0.22
N THR A 205 14.14 -5.76 -1.41
CA THR A 205 13.71 -5.16 -2.66
C THR A 205 12.63 -6.04 -3.29
N VAL A 206 11.47 -5.45 -3.55
CA VAL A 206 10.37 -6.07 -4.29
C VAL A 206 10.30 -5.42 -5.66
N ASN A 207 10.59 -6.21 -6.69
CA ASN A 207 10.48 -5.81 -8.08
C ASN A 207 9.21 -6.39 -8.69
N PHE A 208 8.41 -5.53 -9.32
CA PHE A 208 7.21 -5.88 -10.04
C PHE A 208 7.33 -5.35 -11.47
N GLU A 209 7.16 -6.20 -12.46
CA GLU A 209 7.17 -5.81 -13.87
C GLU A 209 6.00 -6.49 -14.59
N ASP A 210 5.21 -5.72 -15.32
CA ASP A 210 4.18 -6.24 -16.23
C ASP A 210 4.52 -5.97 -17.70
N ASP A 211 3.87 -6.71 -18.60
CA ASP A 211 4.00 -6.57 -20.05
C ASP A 211 2.85 -5.79 -20.70
N GLY A 212 2.18 -4.92 -19.92
CA GLY A 212 1.01 -4.17 -20.36
C GLY A 212 1.32 -2.94 -21.21
N GLN A 213 0.39 -1.98 -21.19
CA GLN A 213 0.48 -0.75 -21.99
C GLN A 213 1.23 0.43 -21.34
N GLY A 214 1.67 0.27 -20.08
CA GLY A 214 2.43 1.30 -19.37
C GLY A 214 1.59 2.53 -19.02
N PHE A 215 2.23 3.57 -18.47
CA PHE A 215 1.60 4.86 -18.24
C PHE A 215 1.60 5.69 -19.53
N SER A 216 0.43 6.20 -19.92
CA SER A 216 0.33 7.18 -21.01
C SER A 216 0.97 8.49 -20.57
N ASP A 217 2.05 8.88 -21.24
CA ASP A 217 2.86 10.07 -20.98
C ASP A 217 2.15 11.40 -21.34
N THR A 218 0.82 11.40 -21.39
CA THR A 218 0.04 12.60 -21.67
C THR A 218 0.08 13.52 -20.47
N ALA A 219 0.91 14.56 -20.57
CA ALA A 219 1.09 15.65 -19.63
C ALA A 219 -0.24 16.02 -18.92
N GLY A 220 -0.32 15.71 -17.63
CA GLY A 220 -1.45 16.07 -16.77
C GLY A 220 -2.22 14.91 -16.14
N THR A 221 -1.79 13.65 -16.29
CA THR A 221 -2.37 12.54 -15.53
C THR A 221 -2.18 12.82 -14.04
N GLN A 222 -3.25 13.24 -13.35
CA GLN A 222 -3.29 13.30 -11.90
C GLN A 222 -2.74 11.99 -11.36
N ARG A 223 -1.78 12.06 -10.44
CA ARG A 223 -1.30 10.88 -9.71
C ARG A 223 -2.51 10.12 -9.19
N GLY A 224 -2.71 8.90 -9.68
CA GLY A 224 -3.83 8.08 -9.25
C GLY A 224 -3.76 7.84 -7.74
N LEU A 225 -4.92 7.78 -7.08
CA LEU A 225 -5.00 7.53 -5.64
C LEU A 225 -4.22 6.27 -5.22
N GLY A 226 -4.17 5.25 -6.08
CA GLY A 226 -3.37 4.03 -5.86
C GLY A 226 -1.88 4.29 -5.71
N ILE A 227 -1.28 5.10 -6.60
CA ILE A 227 0.15 5.45 -6.54
C ILE A 227 0.46 6.23 -5.26
N ILE A 228 -0.36 7.24 -4.94
CA ILE A 228 -0.20 8.02 -3.71
C ILE A 228 -0.28 7.09 -2.48
N SER A 229 -1.19 6.12 -2.52
CA SER A 229 -1.35 5.13 -1.45
C SER A 229 -0.14 4.18 -1.32
N MET A 230 0.48 3.77 -2.43
CA MET A 230 1.69 2.94 -2.42
C MET A 230 2.90 3.71 -1.90
N GLU A 231 3.13 4.94 -2.36
CA GLU A 231 4.18 5.83 -1.87
C GLU A 231 4.04 6.09 -0.36
N ALA A 232 2.82 6.37 0.09
CA ALA A 232 2.51 6.59 1.50
C ALA A 232 2.83 5.37 2.38
N ARG A 233 2.45 4.16 1.93
CA ARG A 233 2.75 2.92 2.65
C ARG A 233 4.25 2.62 2.67
N ALA A 234 4.96 2.83 1.55
CA ALA A 234 6.41 2.69 1.51
C ALA A 234 7.08 3.59 2.55
N LYS A 235 6.69 4.87 2.59
CA LYS A 235 7.21 5.83 3.57
C LYS A 235 6.87 5.47 5.02
N ALA A 236 5.68 4.91 5.26
CA ALA A 236 5.28 4.42 6.58
C ALA A 236 6.18 3.26 7.06
N MET A 237 6.71 2.45 6.14
CA MET A 237 7.65 1.36 6.41
C MET A 237 9.13 1.80 6.40
N ASN A 238 9.41 3.11 6.40
CA ASN A 238 10.75 3.68 6.19
C ASN A 238 11.42 3.25 4.87
N GLY A 239 10.62 2.85 3.89
CA GLY A 239 11.08 2.44 2.58
C GLY A 239 10.79 3.46 1.49
N GLN A 240 11.11 3.07 0.26
CA GLN A 240 10.96 3.87 -0.94
C GLN A 240 10.21 3.07 -2.01
N PHE A 241 9.31 3.74 -2.72
CA PHE A 241 8.59 3.18 -3.85
C PHE A 241 8.90 4.00 -5.10
N GLU A 242 9.34 3.32 -6.15
CA GLU A 242 9.67 3.91 -7.45
C GLU A 242 8.93 3.16 -8.54
N TYR A 243 8.58 3.87 -9.62
CA TYR A 243 7.97 3.25 -10.78
C TYR A 243 8.34 4.01 -12.05
N CYS A 244 8.38 3.26 -13.16
CA CYS A 244 8.63 3.79 -14.48
C CYS A 244 7.94 2.92 -15.54
N ASN A 245 7.92 3.40 -16.78
CA ASN A 245 7.54 2.56 -17.92
C ASN A 245 8.66 1.53 -18.15
N GLY A 246 8.27 0.26 -18.19
CA GLY A 246 9.16 -0.88 -18.43
C GLY A 246 9.58 -1.00 -19.89
N ALA A 247 10.63 -1.77 -20.13
CA ALA A 247 11.18 -1.97 -21.49
C ALA A 247 10.19 -2.69 -22.42
N ALA A 248 9.28 -3.50 -21.87
CA ALA A 248 8.27 -4.26 -22.59
C ALA A 248 6.97 -3.46 -22.87
N LYS A 249 7.00 -2.13 -22.78
CA LYS A 249 5.83 -1.21 -22.81
C LYS A 249 4.93 -1.26 -21.58
N GLY A 250 5.13 -2.19 -20.64
CA GLY A 250 4.37 -2.25 -19.40
C GLY A 250 4.91 -1.34 -18.30
N ILE A 251 4.62 -1.68 -17.05
CA ILE A 251 5.05 -0.94 -15.85
C ILE A 251 6.16 -1.72 -15.15
N LYS A 252 7.18 -1.00 -14.69
CA LYS A 252 8.15 -1.48 -13.71
C LYS A 252 8.01 -0.69 -12.43
N ALA A 253 7.84 -1.39 -11.31
CA ALA A 253 7.78 -0.81 -9.98
C ALA A 253 8.76 -1.51 -9.04
N THR A 254 9.41 -0.73 -8.18
CA THR A 254 10.38 -1.21 -7.21
C THR A 254 10.04 -0.64 -5.84
N LEU A 255 9.82 -1.52 -4.87
CA LEU A 255 9.66 -1.17 -3.47
C LEU A 255 10.90 -1.63 -2.70
N THR A 256 11.54 -0.70 -1.99
CA THR A 256 12.77 -0.94 -1.22
C THR A 256 12.50 -0.68 0.25
N ILE A 257 12.65 -1.69 1.11
CA ILE A 257 12.37 -1.61 2.54
C ILE A 257 13.61 -2.03 3.34
N PRO A 258 14.06 -1.23 4.32
CA PRO A 258 15.10 -1.66 5.25
C PRO A 258 14.57 -2.80 6.14
N VAL A 259 15.32 -3.89 6.24
CA VAL A 259 15.02 -5.06 7.07
C VAL A 259 16.16 -5.29 8.06
N ILE A 260 15.85 -5.61 9.32
CA ILE A 260 16.83 -5.78 10.40
C ILE A 260 17.12 -7.26 10.61
#